data_AF-A0A851SRR9-F1
#
_entry.id   AF-A0A851SRR9-F1
#
_cell.length_a   1.000
_cell.length_b   1.000
_cell.length_c   1.000
_cell.angle_alpha   90.00
_cell.angle_beta   90.00
_cell.angle_gamma   90.00
#
_symmetry.space_group_name_H-M   'P 1'
#
loop_
_entity.id
_entity.type
_entity.pdbx_description
1 polymer ?
#
loop_
_entity_poly.entity_id
_entity_poly.type
_entity_poly.pdbx_seq_one_letter_code
_entity_poly.pdbx_strand_id
1 'polypeptide(L)'
;IVAGFAILLLFHTTQTEVCPPPCLCKSLGKMKGFEIDCSSRKLKEVPALPVNTKKLYLQNNSLTTVPPGALDSLLSLEDVKMFDNPWNCDCHILYLKLWLEDISESSLANVRCASPAPVKMKPMRQLTGNELGICKRLLLPIKSLEFFWQDLILIVVAITTLILVAWALKSSKKLVYQINISQYDASGPLLEQD
;
A
#
# COMPACT_ATOMS: atom_id res chain seq x y z
N ILE A 1 -0.43 6.32 55.91
CA ILE A 1 -0.14 7.32 54.86
C ILE A 1 0.20 6.54 53.60
N VAL A 2 -0.83 6.14 52.84
CA VAL A 2 -0.68 5.37 51.60
C VAL A 2 -1.37 6.18 50.53
N ALA A 3 -0.59 6.99 49.82
CA ALA A 3 -1.05 7.75 48.67
C ALA A 3 0.09 7.77 47.67
N GLY A 4 -0.17 7.26 46.46
CA GLY A 4 0.72 7.55 45.34
C GLY A 4 0.99 6.40 44.38
N PHE A 5 -0.04 5.66 43.94
CA PHE A 5 0.01 4.97 42.64
C PHE A 5 -1.41 4.88 42.05
N ALA A 6 -1.99 6.03 41.70
CA ALA A 6 -3.18 6.09 40.86
C ALA A 6 -2.74 6.21 39.39
N ILE A 7 -2.44 5.05 38.81
CA ILE A 7 -2.79 4.62 37.45
C ILE A 7 -2.92 5.77 36.44
N LEU A 8 -1.85 6.00 35.66
CA LEU A 8 -1.95 6.55 34.31
C LEU A 8 -2.86 5.60 33.49
N LEU A 9 -4.17 5.86 33.52
CA LEU A 9 -5.10 5.19 32.61
C LEU A 9 -4.74 5.64 31.20
N LEU A 10 -4.09 4.70 30.52
CA LEU A 10 -4.00 4.55 29.08
C LEU A 10 -5.12 5.33 28.37
N PHE A 11 -4.76 6.41 27.68
CA PHE A 11 -5.48 6.78 26.48
C PHE A 11 -5.23 5.68 25.43
N HIS A 12 -5.79 4.49 25.66
CA HIS A 12 -6.21 3.69 24.53
C HIS A 12 -7.36 4.47 23.91
N THR A 13 -7.05 5.29 22.93
CA THR A 13 -8.01 5.73 21.95
C THR A 13 -8.59 4.47 21.32
N THR A 14 -9.67 3.95 21.88
CA THR A 14 -10.54 3.05 21.14
C THR A 14 -10.96 3.86 19.94
N GLN A 15 -10.45 3.50 18.77
CA GLN A 15 -10.81 4.06 17.48
C GLN A 15 -12.30 3.75 17.27
N THR A 16 -13.16 4.54 17.90
CA THR A 16 -14.56 4.57 17.56
C THR A 16 -14.60 5.13 16.14
N GLU A 17 -15.09 4.32 15.21
CA GLU A 17 -15.42 4.68 13.83
C GLU A 17 -16.44 5.85 13.87
N VAL A 18 -15.98 7.06 14.17
CA VAL A 18 -16.85 8.23 14.33
C VAL A 18 -17.16 8.75 12.94
N CYS A 19 -18.45 8.70 12.59
CA CYS A 19 -18.94 9.35 11.39
C CYS A 19 -18.58 10.84 11.41
N PRO A 20 -18.01 11.39 10.34
CA PRO A 20 -17.73 12.82 10.28
C PRO A 20 -18.99 13.64 10.57
N PRO A 21 -18.93 14.67 11.43
CA PRO A 21 -20.09 15.53 11.72
C PRO A 21 -20.82 16.10 10.49
N PRO A 22 -20.15 16.50 9.38
CA PRO A 22 -20.86 17.01 8.22
C PRO A 22 -21.53 15.92 7.37
N CYS A 23 -21.28 14.63 7.64
CA CYS A 23 -21.68 13.52 6.79
C CYS A 23 -22.76 12.65 7.41
N LEU A 24 -23.50 11.95 6.56
CA LEU A 24 -24.47 10.94 6.95
C LEU A 24 -23.83 9.56 6.77
N CYS A 25 -23.70 8.79 7.85
CA CYS A 25 -23.21 7.42 7.77
C CYS A 25 -24.36 6.44 7.96
N LYS A 26 -24.51 5.53 7.01
CA LYS A 26 -25.49 4.46 7.03
C LYS A 26 -24.76 3.12 7.12
N SER A 27 -25.10 2.32 8.13
CA SER A 27 -24.61 0.95 8.21
C SER A 27 -25.29 0.09 7.14
N LEU A 28 -24.50 -0.65 6.36
CA LEU A 28 -25.00 -1.62 5.37
C LEU A 28 -25.27 -3.00 6.00
N GLY A 29 -25.11 -3.10 7.33
CA GLY A 29 -25.21 -4.32 8.11
C GLY A 29 -23.94 -4.59 8.91
N LYS A 30 -24.05 -5.44 9.94
CA LYS A 30 -23.00 -5.67 10.96
C LYS A 30 -21.62 -6.07 10.41
N MET A 31 -21.56 -6.58 9.17
CA MET A 31 -20.33 -7.02 8.50
C MET A 31 -20.11 -6.38 7.11
N LYS A 32 -21.04 -5.53 6.64
CA LYS A 32 -21.01 -4.98 5.28
C LYS A 32 -20.44 -3.55 5.22
N GLY A 33 -19.93 -3.03 6.34
CA GLY A 33 -19.34 -1.69 6.41
C GLY A 33 -20.35 -0.55 6.34
N PHE A 34 -19.86 0.63 5.96
CA PHE A 34 -20.60 1.89 5.98
C PHE A 34 -20.73 2.52 4.58
N GLU A 35 -21.89 3.07 4.30
CA GLU A 35 -22.12 4.05 3.24
C GLU A 35 -22.05 5.44 3.87
N ILE A 36 -21.14 6.27 3.38
CA ILE A 36 -20.87 7.61 3.91
C ILE A 36 -21.24 8.65 2.86
N ASP A 37 -22.27 9.43 3.15
CA ASP A 37 -22.76 10.51 2.31
C ASP A 37 -22.36 11.88 2.88
N CYS A 38 -21.34 12.46 2.27
CA CYS A 38 -20.84 13.81 2.52
C CYS A 38 -21.20 14.78 1.39
N SER A 39 -22.16 14.43 0.51
CA SER A 39 -22.48 15.23 -0.68
C SER A 39 -23.21 16.52 -0.33
N SER A 40 -22.98 17.58 -1.12
CA SER A 40 -23.65 18.88 -0.95
C SER A 40 -23.43 19.55 0.41
N ARG A 41 -22.26 19.36 1.03
CA ARG A 41 -21.91 19.87 2.37
C ARG A 41 -20.93 21.05 2.38
N LYS A 42 -20.59 21.60 1.20
CA LYS A 42 -19.62 22.70 1.02
C LYS A 42 -18.23 22.40 1.61
N LEU A 43 -17.85 21.13 1.60
CA LEU A 43 -16.55 20.68 2.11
C LEU A 43 -15.42 21.26 1.27
N LYS A 44 -14.40 21.80 1.92
CA LYS A 44 -13.15 22.26 1.27
C LYS A 44 -12.05 21.22 1.34
N GLU A 45 -12.18 20.28 2.27
CA GLU A 45 -11.24 19.19 2.52
C GLU A 45 -12.00 17.89 2.81
N VAL A 46 -11.35 16.76 2.56
CA VAL A 46 -11.92 15.45 2.86
C VAL A 46 -11.87 15.22 4.37
N PRO A 47 -12.99 14.88 5.04
CA PRO A 47 -13.01 14.63 6.47
C PRO A 47 -12.31 13.31 6.84
N ALA A 48 -12.04 13.08 8.12
CA ALA A 48 -11.51 11.80 8.60
C ALA A 48 -12.56 10.69 8.42
N LEU A 49 -12.28 9.70 7.57
CA LEU A 49 -13.24 8.66 7.20
C LEU A 49 -13.00 7.35 7.99
N PRO A 50 -14.06 6.68 8.45
CA PRO A 50 -14.03 5.30 8.97
C PRO A 50 -13.35 4.33 8.00
N VAL A 51 -12.52 3.42 8.49
CA VAL A 51 -11.74 2.50 7.62
C VAL A 51 -12.64 1.48 6.93
N ASN A 52 -13.77 1.13 7.53
CA ASN A 52 -14.73 0.16 6.98
C ASN A 52 -15.78 0.83 6.07
N THR A 53 -15.36 1.81 5.27
CA THR A 53 -16.23 2.48 4.30
C THR A 53 -16.32 1.67 3.01
N LYS A 54 -17.55 1.33 2.59
CA LYS A 54 -17.85 0.67 1.31
C LYS A 54 -18.22 1.64 0.21
N LYS A 55 -18.93 2.72 0.56
CA LYS A 55 -19.40 3.70 -0.41
C LYS A 55 -19.16 5.10 0.12
N LEU A 56 -18.59 5.95 -0.71
CA LEU A 56 -18.22 7.32 -0.33
C LEU A 56 -18.75 8.34 -1.33
N TYR A 57 -19.62 9.23 -0.87
CA TYR A 57 -20.21 10.27 -1.71
C TYR A 57 -19.71 11.66 -1.28
N LEU A 58 -18.92 12.29 -2.15
CA LEU A 58 -18.27 13.59 -1.95
C LEU A 58 -18.62 14.60 -3.04
N GLN A 59 -19.53 14.27 -3.96
CA GLN A 59 -19.96 15.15 -5.03
C GLN A 59 -20.63 16.43 -4.51
N ASN A 60 -20.67 17.48 -5.34
CA ASN A 60 -21.29 18.77 -5.02
C ASN A 60 -20.67 19.47 -3.81
N ASN A 61 -19.35 19.42 -3.67
CA ASN A 61 -18.62 20.11 -2.61
C ASN A 61 -17.72 21.21 -3.19
N SER A 62 -16.78 21.72 -2.39
CA SER A 62 -15.81 22.75 -2.77
C SER A 62 -14.38 22.21 -2.67
N LEU A 63 -14.20 20.91 -2.93
CA LEU A 63 -12.90 20.25 -2.93
C LEU A 63 -12.11 20.68 -4.15
N THR A 64 -10.88 21.11 -3.94
CA THR A 64 -9.96 21.50 -5.03
C THR A 64 -8.87 20.46 -5.25
N THR A 65 -8.51 19.70 -4.23
CA THR A 65 -7.52 18.63 -4.28
C THR A 65 -7.79 17.63 -3.15
N VAL A 66 -7.11 16.49 -3.17
CA VAL A 66 -7.08 15.55 -2.05
C VAL A 66 -5.63 15.34 -1.64
N PRO A 67 -5.29 15.56 -0.35
CA PRO A 67 -3.95 15.32 0.14
C PRO A 67 -3.52 13.87 -0.07
N PRO A 68 -2.24 13.64 -0.40
CA PRO A 68 -1.68 12.30 -0.44
C PRO A 68 -1.96 11.48 0.82
N GLY A 69 -2.36 10.23 0.65
CA GLY A 69 -2.59 9.32 1.76
C GLY A 69 -3.96 9.47 2.45
N ALA A 70 -4.73 10.52 2.15
CA ALA A 70 -6.00 10.80 2.83
C ALA A 70 -7.06 9.70 2.62
N LEU A 71 -6.95 8.92 1.54
CA LEU A 71 -7.89 7.86 1.17
C LEU A 71 -7.27 6.46 1.25
N ASP A 72 -6.00 6.34 1.61
CA ASP A 72 -5.24 5.07 1.55
C ASP A 72 -5.75 4.03 2.57
N SER A 73 -6.41 4.47 3.64
CA SER A 73 -6.99 3.59 4.66
C SER A 73 -8.30 2.92 4.21
N LEU A 74 -8.91 3.36 3.11
CA LEU A 74 -10.22 2.91 2.63
C LEU A 74 -10.11 1.64 1.77
N LEU A 75 -9.50 0.59 2.30
CA LEU A 75 -9.21 -0.65 1.57
C LEU A 75 -10.45 -1.44 1.15
N SER A 76 -11.59 -1.17 1.80
CA SER A 76 -12.86 -1.87 1.55
C SER A 76 -13.78 -1.13 0.57
N LEU A 77 -13.36 0.02 0.03
CA LEU A 77 -14.19 0.89 -0.78
C LEU A 77 -14.56 0.24 -2.12
N GLU A 78 -15.83 0.32 -2.49
CA GLU A 78 -16.40 -0.28 -3.71
C GLU A 78 -16.97 0.77 -4.67
N ASP A 79 -17.50 1.87 -4.15
CA ASP A 79 -18.09 2.96 -4.94
C ASP A 79 -17.70 4.32 -4.36
N VAL A 80 -17.39 5.26 -5.25
CA VAL A 80 -16.96 6.60 -4.86
C VAL A 80 -17.57 7.63 -5.82
N LYS A 81 -17.99 8.79 -5.33
CA LYS A 81 -18.50 9.86 -6.19
C LYS A 81 -17.86 11.18 -5.82
N MET A 82 -17.15 11.78 -6.78
CA MET A 82 -16.32 12.98 -6.56
C MET A 82 -16.53 14.05 -7.65
N PHE A 83 -17.50 13.87 -8.53
CA PHE A 83 -17.84 14.85 -9.57
C PHE A 83 -18.42 16.13 -8.95
N ASP A 84 -18.59 17.18 -9.76
CA ASP A 84 -19.12 18.49 -9.32
C ASP A 84 -18.37 19.08 -8.10
N ASN A 85 -17.04 19.06 -8.18
CA ASN A 85 -16.14 19.76 -7.27
C ASN A 85 -15.17 20.61 -8.11
N PRO A 86 -14.70 21.77 -7.60
CA PRO A 86 -13.80 22.67 -8.31
C PRO A 86 -12.35 22.15 -8.34
N TRP A 87 -12.12 20.97 -8.91
CA TRP A 87 -10.82 20.30 -8.94
C TRP A 87 -9.75 21.16 -9.63
N ASN A 88 -8.65 21.38 -8.94
CA ASN A 88 -7.46 22.03 -9.47
C ASN A 88 -6.50 20.95 -9.99
N CYS A 89 -6.50 20.75 -11.30
CA CYS A 89 -5.74 19.73 -12.00
C CYS A 89 -4.31 20.17 -12.32
N ASP A 90 -3.58 20.61 -11.29
CA ASP A 90 -2.13 20.82 -11.35
C ASP A 90 -1.37 19.56 -10.89
N CYS A 91 -0.11 19.69 -10.50
CA CYS A 91 0.70 18.54 -10.07
C CYS A 91 0.18 17.84 -8.81
N HIS A 92 -0.57 18.53 -7.95
CA HIS A 92 -1.08 17.98 -6.70
C HIS A 92 -2.27 17.04 -6.92
N ILE A 93 -2.93 17.12 -8.08
CA ILE A 93 -4.07 16.25 -8.41
C ILE A 93 -3.63 14.80 -8.70
N LEU A 94 -2.33 14.58 -8.92
CA LEU A 94 -1.80 13.29 -9.35
C LEU A 94 -2.18 12.15 -8.40
N TYR A 95 -2.17 12.41 -7.08
CA TYR A 95 -2.62 11.44 -6.07
C TYR A 95 -4.03 10.94 -6.39
N LEU A 96 -4.97 11.87 -6.49
CA LEU A 96 -6.38 11.57 -6.67
C LEU A 96 -6.63 10.88 -8.00
N LYS A 97 -5.96 11.32 -9.06
CA LYS A 97 -6.04 10.69 -10.38
C LYS A 97 -5.65 9.21 -10.31
N LEU A 98 -4.46 8.91 -9.76
CA LEU A 98 -3.95 7.54 -9.66
C LEU A 98 -4.81 6.67 -8.72
N TRP A 99 -5.27 7.24 -7.60
CA TRP A 99 -6.15 6.53 -6.66
C TRP A 99 -7.51 6.19 -7.29
N LEU A 100 -8.11 7.11 -8.07
CA LEU A 100 -9.36 6.85 -8.78
C LEU A 100 -9.19 5.85 -9.94
N GLU A 101 -8.04 5.83 -10.61
CA GLU A 101 -7.70 4.82 -11.63
C GLU A 101 -7.72 3.40 -11.04
N ASP A 102 -7.25 3.22 -9.80
CA ASP A 102 -7.21 1.92 -9.12
C ASP A 102 -8.60 1.47 -8.61
N ILE A 103 -9.40 2.41 -8.11
CA ILE A 103 -10.65 2.09 -7.41
C ILE A 103 -11.88 2.12 -8.32
N SER A 104 -12.00 3.09 -9.23
CA SER A 104 -13.25 3.29 -10.00
C SER A 104 -13.06 4.10 -11.28
N GLU A 105 -12.92 3.41 -12.41
CA GLU A 105 -12.84 4.04 -13.74
C GLU A 105 -14.07 4.90 -14.08
N SER A 106 -15.26 4.48 -13.63
CA SER A 106 -16.51 5.21 -13.86
C SER A 106 -16.52 6.55 -13.14
N SER A 107 -15.99 6.58 -11.92
CA SER A 107 -15.86 7.81 -11.12
C SER A 107 -14.83 8.74 -11.72
N LEU A 108 -13.66 8.20 -12.11
CA LEU A 108 -12.62 8.95 -12.80
C LEU A 108 -13.11 9.62 -14.09
N ALA A 109 -13.96 8.94 -14.86
CA ALA A 109 -14.52 9.47 -16.11
C ALA A 109 -15.45 10.68 -15.89
N ASN A 110 -16.11 10.77 -14.73
CA ASN A 110 -17.05 11.84 -14.41
C ASN A 110 -16.41 13.03 -13.69
N VAL A 111 -15.20 12.87 -13.15
CA VAL A 111 -14.46 13.96 -12.51
C VAL A 111 -13.87 14.89 -13.57
N ARG A 112 -14.17 16.20 -13.49
CA ARG A 112 -13.70 17.23 -14.41
C ARG A 112 -12.88 18.29 -13.70
N CYS A 113 -11.89 18.82 -14.39
CA CYS A 113 -11.06 19.92 -13.89
C CYS A 113 -11.80 21.25 -13.95
N ALA A 114 -11.71 22.05 -12.89
CA ALA A 114 -12.19 23.43 -12.88
C ALA A 114 -11.06 24.42 -13.17
N SER A 115 -9.84 24.10 -12.76
CA SER A 115 -8.61 24.85 -13.01
C SER A 115 -7.44 23.88 -13.28
N PRO A 116 -6.31 24.36 -13.85
CA PRO A 116 -6.12 25.67 -14.48
C PRO A 116 -6.91 25.81 -15.80
N ALA A 117 -6.97 27.03 -16.35
CA ALA A 117 -7.75 27.34 -17.56
C ALA A 117 -7.51 26.41 -18.78
N PRO A 118 -6.26 25.96 -19.08
CA PRO A 118 -6.01 25.08 -20.24
C PRO A 118 -6.68 23.71 -20.18
N VAL A 119 -6.95 23.20 -18.96
CA VAL A 119 -7.57 21.89 -18.74
C VAL A 119 -8.99 22.00 -18.18
N LYS A 120 -9.56 23.20 -18.12
CA LYS A 120 -10.91 23.42 -17.59
C LYS A 120 -11.94 22.59 -18.35
N MET A 121 -12.87 21.98 -17.63
CA MET A 121 -13.88 21.02 -18.08
C MET A 121 -13.35 19.69 -18.64
N LYS A 122 -12.03 19.54 -18.78
CA LYS A 122 -11.40 18.29 -19.23
C LYS A 122 -11.60 17.22 -18.16
N PRO A 123 -12.02 15.99 -18.54
CA PRO A 123 -12.15 14.90 -17.58
C PRO A 123 -10.77 14.44 -17.12
N MET A 124 -10.66 14.08 -15.84
CA MET A 124 -9.41 13.73 -15.19
C MET A 124 -8.73 12.51 -15.85
N ARG A 125 -9.51 11.55 -16.34
CA ARG A 125 -9.03 10.40 -17.13
C ARG A 125 -8.19 10.78 -18.35
N GLN A 126 -8.47 11.93 -18.96
CA GLN A 126 -7.81 12.38 -20.20
C GLN A 126 -6.60 13.29 -19.94
N LEU A 127 -6.23 13.51 -18.69
CA LEU A 127 -5.08 14.35 -18.36
C LEU A 127 -3.76 13.63 -18.67
N THR A 128 -2.89 14.30 -19.41
CA THR A 128 -1.54 13.80 -19.74
C THR A 128 -0.46 14.48 -18.89
N GLY A 129 0.71 13.85 -18.75
CA GLY A 129 1.76 14.32 -17.83
C GLY A 129 2.30 15.73 -18.14
N ASN A 130 2.26 16.18 -19.38
CA ASN A 130 2.60 17.54 -19.78
C ASN A 130 1.58 18.60 -19.32
N GLU A 131 0.32 18.22 -19.09
CA GLU A 131 -0.75 19.12 -18.66
C GLU A 131 -0.80 19.31 -17.14
N LEU A 132 -0.35 18.31 -16.37
CA LEU A 132 -0.23 18.39 -14.90
C LEU A 132 0.94 19.30 -14.45
N GLY A 133 1.66 19.91 -15.38
CA GLY A 133 2.86 20.70 -15.11
C GLY A 133 4.04 19.86 -14.62
N ILE A 134 5.10 20.53 -14.15
CA ILE A 134 6.28 19.86 -13.62
C ILE A 134 5.95 19.28 -12.24
N CYS A 135 5.48 18.05 -12.22
CA CYS A 135 5.38 17.28 -10.99
C CYS A 135 6.79 16.90 -10.55
N LYS A 136 7.34 17.59 -9.53
CA LYS A 136 8.31 16.89 -8.67
C LYS A 136 7.57 15.64 -8.21
N ARG A 137 8.19 14.47 -8.37
CA ARG A 137 7.62 13.15 -8.10
C ARG A 137 7.25 13.05 -6.61
N LEU A 138 6.17 13.74 -6.21
CA LEU A 138 5.79 13.91 -4.82
C LEU A 138 5.09 12.66 -4.29
N LEU A 139 4.71 11.75 -5.20
CA LEU A 139 4.06 10.49 -4.89
C LEU A 139 4.35 9.47 -5.99
N LEU A 140 5.49 8.81 -5.86
CA LEU A 140 5.36 7.36 -5.86
C LEU A 140 5.31 6.98 -4.38
N PRO A 141 4.41 6.10 -3.94
CA PRO A 141 4.68 5.44 -2.68
C PRO A 141 6.06 4.81 -2.85
N ILE A 142 6.95 5.10 -1.91
CA ILE A 142 8.30 4.53 -1.80
C ILE A 142 8.25 2.98 -1.75
N LYS A 143 7.05 2.38 -1.74
CA LYS A 143 6.78 0.97 -1.96
C LYS A 143 7.44 0.38 -3.21
N SER A 144 7.62 1.06 -4.34
CA SER A 144 8.31 0.40 -5.47
C SER A 144 9.79 0.13 -5.19
N LEU A 145 10.42 0.98 -4.37
CA LEU A 145 11.83 0.85 -4.00
C LEU A 145 11.98 -0.14 -2.85
N GLU A 146 11.16 -0.03 -1.79
CA GLU A 146 11.14 -0.98 -0.67
C GLU A 146 10.78 -2.41 -1.11
N PHE A 147 9.83 -2.58 -2.03
CA PHE A 147 9.44 -3.90 -2.57
C PHE A 147 10.57 -4.50 -3.42
N PHE A 148 11.25 -3.67 -4.24
CA PHE A 148 12.38 -4.14 -5.05
C PHE A 148 13.57 -4.60 -4.19
N TRP A 149 13.88 -3.89 -3.09
CA TRP A 149 14.96 -4.30 -2.18
C TRP A 149 14.58 -5.54 -1.38
N GLN A 150 13.34 -5.66 -0.92
CA GLN A 150 12.88 -6.82 -0.16
C GLN A 150 12.92 -8.11 -1.00
N ASP A 151 12.46 -8.04 -2.25
CA ASP A 151 12.53 -9.16 -3.19
C ASP A 151 13.97 -9.52 -3.54
N LEU A 152 14.84 -8.52 -3.75
CA LEU A 152 16.25 -8.74 -4.03
C LEU A 152 16.98 -9.40 -2.85
N ILE A 153 16.69 -8.98 -1.61
CA ILE A 153 17.23 -9.59 -0.40
C ILE A 153 16.81 -11.06 -0.29
N LEU A 154 15.53 -11.38 -0.52
CA LEU A 154 15.03 -12.75 -0.50
C LEU A 154 15.71 -13.64 -1.55
N ILE A 155 15.93 -13.11 -2.76
CA ILE A 155 16.64 -13.82 -3.84
C ILE A 155 18.10 -14.08 -3.45
N VAL A 156 18.81 -13.08 -2.90
CA VAL A 156 20.20 -13.25 -2.46
C VAL A 156 20.32 -14.27 -1.32
N VAL A 157 19.40 -14.25 -0.35
CA VAL A 157 19.36 -15.26 0.73
C VAL A 157 19.10 -16.66 0.17
N ALA A 158 18.18 -16.82 -0.78
CA ALA A 158 17.94 -18.11 -1.42
C ALA A 158 19.17 -18.61 -2.19
N ILE A 159 19.86 -17.75 -2.95
CA ILE A 159 21.06 -18.14 -3.70
C ILE A 159 22.20 -18.52 -2.76
N THR A 160 22.45 -17.73 -1.71
CA THR A 160 23.52 -18.01 -0.74
C THR A 160 23.28 -19.31 0.00
N THR A 161 22.05 -19.61 0.42
CA THR A 161 21.70 -20.89 1.05
C THR A 161 21.91 -22.08 0.10
N LEU A 162 21.49 -21.97 -1.17
CA LEU A 162 21.73 -23.03 -2.17
C LEU A 162 23.22 -23.28 -2.41
N ILE A 163 24.03 -22.22 -2.47
CA ILE A 163 25.49 -22.34 -2.64
C ILE A 163 26.10 -23.05 -1.43
N LEU A 164 25.72 -22.67 -0.20
CA LEU A 164 26.21 -23.32 1.02
C LEU A 164 25.81 -24.80 1.10
N VAL A 165 24.58 -25.13 0.72
CA VAL A 165 24.11 -26.53 0.64
C VAL A 165 24.91 -27.30 -0.40
N ALA A 166 25.11 -26.75 -1.60
CA ALA A 166 25.92 -27.39 -2.64
C ALA A 166 27.38 -27.58 -2.19
N TRP A 167 27.94 -26.59 -1.50
CA TRP A 167 29.29 -26.67 -0.93
C TRP A 167 29.37 -27.75 0.15
N ALA A 168 28.41 -27.82 1.06
CA ALA A 168 28.33 -28.85 2.09
C ALA A 168 28.18 -30.25 1.49
N LEU A 169 27.32 -30.42 0.47
CA LEU A 169 27.15 -31.69 -0.25
C LEU A 169 28.42 -32.10 -1.00
N LYS A 170 29.16 -31.14 -1.57
CA LYS A 170 30.43 -31.40 -2.25
C LYS A 170 31.52 -31.77 -1.24
N SER A 171 31.58 -31.07 -0.12
CA SER A 171 32.53 -31.34 0.97
C SER A 171 32.26 -32.69 1.64
N SER A 172 30.98 -33.05 1.86
CA SER A 172 30.61 -34.36 2.41
C SER A 172 30.95 -35.50 1.44
N LYS A 173 30.65 -35.35 0.14
CA LYS A 173 31.06 -36.33 -0.88
C LYS A 173 32.58 -36.47 -0.97
N LYS A 174 33.32 -35.36 -0.87
CA LYS A 174 34.79 -35.38 -0.86
C LYS A 174 35.32 -36.12 0.37
N LEU A 175 34.72 -35.90 1.55
CA LEU A 175 35.12 -36.58 2.78
C LEU A 175 34.82 -38.08 2.73
N VAL A 176 33.64 -38.48 2.24
CA VAL A 176 33.28 -39.90 2.03
C VAL A 176 34.23 -40.56 1.04
N TYR A 177 34.57 -39.90 -0.06
CA TYR A 177 35.55 -40.42 -1.03
C TYR A 177 36.93 -40.64 -0.40
N GLN A 178 37.40 -39.71 0.43
CA GLN A 178 38.68 -39.84 1.14
C GLN A 178 38.65 -40.94 2.20
N ILE A 179 37.56 -41.07 2.97
CA ILE A 179 37.37 -42.16 3.94
C ILE A 179 37.38 -43.51 3.21
N ASN A 180 36.67 -43.63 2.09
CA ASN A 180 36.59 -44.87 1.32
C ASN A 180 37.97 -45.29 0.78
N ILE A 181 38.79 -44.35 0.30
CA ILE A 181 40.18 -44.61 -0.10
C ILE A 181 41.03 -45.05 1.09
N SER A 182 40.94 -44.36 2.24
CA SER A 182 41.69 -44.74 3.45
C SER A 182 41.31 -46.13 3.99
N GLN A 183 40.08 -46.57 3.75
CA GLN A 183 39.61 -47.91 4.12
C GLN A 183 40.09 -48.99 3.13
N TYR A 184 40.30 -48.66 1.86
CA TYR A 184 40.95 -49.53 0.88
C TYR A 184 42.45 -49.71 1.18
N ASP A 185 43.16 -48.65 1.57
CA ASP A 185 44.58 -48.75 1.98
C ASP A 185 44.76 -49.53 3.31
N ALA A 186 43.80 -49.44 4.24
CA ALA A 186 43.81 -50.21 5.48
C ALA A 186 43.46 -51.70 5.30
N SER A 187 42.94 -52.10 4.12
CA SER A 187 42.47 -53.46 3.84
C SER A 187 43.27 -54.17 2.73
N GLY A 188 44.44 -53.64 2.34
CA GLY A 188 45.33 -54.26 1.35
C GLY A 188 45.95 -55.60 1.82
N PRO A 189 46.30 -56.51 0.90
CA PRO A 189 46.37 -57.96 1.17
C PRO A 189 47.61 -58.41 1.97
N LEU A 190 47.38 -59.23 3.00
CA LEU A 190 48.34 -60.23 3.50
C LEU A 190 48.25 -61.47 2.59
N LEU A 191 49.15 -61.56 1.62
CA LEU A 191 49.56 -62.78 0.91
C LEU A 191 50.96 -62.51 0.37
N GLU A 192 51.96 -63.38 0.40
CA GLU A 192 52.28 -64.60 1.15
C GLU A 192 53.79 -64.72 0.88
N GLN A 193 54.58 -64.97 1.92
CA GLN A 193 56.02 -65.15 1.83
C GLN A 193 56.28 -66.64 1.56
N ASP A 194 56.80 -66.98 0.39
CA ASP A 194 57.49 -68.25 0.10
C ASP A 194 58.70 -67.96 -0.82
#